data_AF-A0A818Y8K9-F1
#
_entry.id   AF-A0A818Y8K9-F1
#
_cell.length_a   1.000
_cell.length_b   1.000
_cell.length_c   1.000
_cell.angle_alpha   90.00
_cell.angle_beta   90.00
_cell.angle_gamma   90.00
#
_symmetry.space_group_name_H-M   'P 1'
#
loop_
_entity.id
_entity.type
_entity.pdbx_description
1 polymer ?
#
loop_
_entity_poly.entity_id
_entity_poly.type
_entity_poly.pdbx_seq_one_letter_code
_entity_poly.pdbx_strand_id
1 'polypeptide(L)'
;MIPLDWFAAGNAGTYQLIVMTISIVVCFPLGLITLNYSQVDKLWSLLPPVYCLIVVLTAPFQPRILLMNILVWMWGLRLTYNFVRKDGYTWSGEDYRWPVLREIVKNRFLLELFNLVFISIFQNFLLLFIASPIFYVAYHPSESLNRWDLVCTLLFLFFFIIEVIADQQQWLFHADKKANKPWTKDGFLKTGLFKYSRHPNFFSEMCLWWIFYAFTFSVRPFSYINWTILGTVSLTCLMNGSTAFTESISCKKYPKYKQFQQATSKLIPWWPTKMAD
;
A
#
# COMPACT_ATOMS: atom_id res chain seq x y z
N MET A 1 8.64 -16.01 13.02
CA MET A 1 9.00 -17.34 12.48
C MET A 1 8.38 -17.40 11.10
N ILE A 2 9.18 -17.42 10.03
CA ILE A 2 8.63 -17.64 8.68
C ILE A 2 7.94 -19.00 8.72
N PRO A 3 6.68 -19.11 8.28
CA PRO A 3 5.96 -20.35 8.45
C PRO A 3 6.58 -21.42 7.55
N LEU A 4 6.71 -22.63 8.12
CA LEU A 4 7.50 -23.73 7.56
C LEU A 4 6.99 -24.18 6.18
N ASP A 5 5.73 -23.89 5.85
CA ASP A 5 5.11 -24.13 4.54
C ASP A 5 5.77 -23.31 3.42
N TRP A 6 6.28 -22.11 3.71
CA TRP A 6 6.93 -21.24 2.74
C TRP A 6 8.14 -21.89 2.05
N PHE A 7 8.89 -22.68 2.81
CA PHE A 7 10.07 -23.40 2.32
C PHE A 7 9.77 -24.86 1.95
N ALA A 8 8.69 -25.43 2.48
CA ALA A 8 8.31 -26.81 2.20
C ALA A 8 7.54 -26.98 0.88
N ALA A 9 6.90 -25.91 0.37
CA ALA A 9 5.99 -25.98 -0.77
C ALA A 9 6.65 -25.70 -2.15
N GLY A 10 7.87 -26.18 -2.37
CA GLY A 10 8.59 -26.01 -3.63
C GLY A 10 9.37 -24.67 -3.76
N ASN A 11 9.74 -24.30 -4.99
CA ASN A 11 10.70 -23.22 -5.22
C ASN A 11 10.13 -21.79 -5.14
N ALA A 12 8.81 -21.62 -5.09
CA ALA A 12 8.15 -20.31 -5.12
C ALA A 12 8.64 -19.40 -3.98
N GLY A 13 8.64 -19.92 -2.75
CA GLY A 13 9.08 -19.17 -1.58
C GLY A 13 10.55 -18.76 -1.66
N THR A 14 11.41 -19.65 -2.15
CA THR A 14 12.83 -19.37 -2.41
C THR A 14 13.01 -18.24 -3.41
N TYR A 15 12.31 -18.27 -4.55
CA TYR A 15 12.42 -17.20 -5.56
C TYR A 15 11.90 -15.86 -5.06
N GLN A 16 10.79 -15.84 -4.32
CA GLN A 16 10.30 -14.60 -3.71
C GLN A 16 11.30 -14.00 -2.72
N LEU A 17 11.94 -14.84 -1.89
CA LEU A 17 12.97 -14.41 -0.95
C LEU A 17 14.23 -13.91 -1.66
N ILE A 18 14.63 -14.53 -2.77
CA ILE A 18 15.73 -14.04 -3.61
C ILE A 18 15.41 -12.65 -4.15
N VAL A 19 14.22 -12.46 -4.75
CA VAL A 19 13.79 -11.15 -5.28
C VAL A 19 13.72 -10.09 -4.17
N MET A 20 13.17 -10.43 -3.00
CA MET A 20 13.16 -9.54 -1.83
C MET A 20 14.57 -9.17 -1.37
N THR A 21 15.48 -10.15 -1.31
CA THR A 21 16.87 -9.93 -0.90
C THR A 21 17.59 -9.03 -1.89
N ILE A 22 17.44 -9.26 -3.20
CA ILE A 22 17.97 -8.40 -4.25
C ILE A 22 17.44 -6.97 -4.08
N SER A 23 16.14 -6.80 -3.87
CA SER A 23 15.52 -5.49 -3.63
C SER A 23 16.16 -4.78 -2.43
N ILE A 24 16.32 -5.46 -1.29
CA ILE A 24 16.98 -4.88 -0.10
C ILE A 24 18.42 -4.48 -0.39
N VAL A 25 19.20 -5.38 -1.00
CA VAL A 25 20.63 -5.18 -1.31
C VAL A 25 20.84 -4.08 -2.34
N VAL A 26 19.86 -3.80 -3.20
CA VAL A 26 19.91 -2.70 -4.17
C VAL A 26 19.41 -1.38 -3.55
N CYS A 27 18.22 -1.39 -2.93
CA CYS A 27 17.59 -0.17 -2.42
C CYS A 27 18.36 0.47 -1.27
N PHE A 28 18.93 -0.32 -0.34
CA PHE A 28 19.63 0.26 0.81
C PHE A 28 20.91 1.03 0.40
N PRO A 29 21.85 0.45 -0.37
CA PRO A 29 23.01 1.19 -0.87
C PRO A 29 22.64 2.35 -1.78
N LEU A 30 21.64 2.19 -2.66
CA LEU A 30 21.18 3.31 -3.48
C LEU A 30 20.64 4.46 -2.64
N GLY A 31 19.86 4.16 -1.58
CA GLY A 31 19.38 5.17 -0.64
C GLY A 31 20.54 5.90 0.07
N LEU A 32 21.58 5.17 0.48
CA LEU A 32 22.78 5.75 1.08
C LEU A 32 23.55 6.69 0.14
N ILE A 33 23.72 6.28 -1.12
CA ILE A 33 24.50 7.03 -2.12
C ILE A 33 23.74 8.27 -2.59
N THR A 34 22.44 8.11 -2.83
CA THR A 34 21.60 9.18 -3.42
C THR A 34 20.99 10.10 -2.38
N LEU A 35 20.98 9.71 -1.10
CA LEU A 35 20.21 10.35 -0.02
C LEU A 35 18.71 10.48 -0.34
N ASN A 36 18.23 9.65 -1.26
CA ASN A 36 16.83 9.54 -1.65
C ASN A 36 16.28 8.23 -1.08
N TYR A 37 15.44 8.34 -0.05
CA TYR A 37 14.90 7.16 0.65
C TYR A 37 13.66 6.56 -0.01
N SER A 38 13.22 7.11 -1.15
CA SER A 38 12.13 6.56 -1.96
C SER A 38 12.55 5.44 -2.90
N GLN A 39 13.69 4.76 -2.65
CA GLN A 39 14.08 3.62 -3.49
C GLN A 39 13.09 2.47 -3.36
N VAL A 40 12.65 2.17 -2.13
CA VAL A 40 11.63 1.13 -1.91
C VAL A 40 10.26 1.63 -2.37
N ASP A 41 9.92 2.91 -2.16
CA ASP A 41 8.66 3.51 -2.64
C ASP A 41 8.41 3.26 -4.13
N LYS A 42 9.47 3.33 -4.96
CA LYS A 42 9.41 3.04 -6.41
C LYS A 42 9.00 1.59 -6.73
N LEU A 43 9.26 0.66 -5.81
CA LEU A 43 9.04 -0.77 -5.98
C LEU A 43 7.72 -1.25 -5.36
N TRP A 44 7.02 -0.42 -4.59
CA TRP A 44 5.75 -0.78 -3.95
C TRP A 44 4.71 -1.32 -4.94
N SER A 45 4.60 -0.68 -6.11
CA SER A 45 3.64 -1.08 -7.15
C SER A 45 4.08 -2.29 -7.98
N LEU A 46 5.33 -2.73 -7.85
CA LEU A 46 5.93 -3.75 -8.72
C LEU A 46 6.15 -5.08 -8.00
N LEU A 47 6.61 -5.04 -6.75
CA LEU A 47 7.01 -6.24 -6.02
C LEU A 47 5.83 -7.17 -5.71
N PRO A 48 4.68 -6.72 -5.16
CA PRO A 48 3.55 -7.62 -4.90
C PRO A 48 3.03 -8.34 -6.16
N PRO A 49 2.82 -7.66 -7.32
CA PRO A 49 2.50 -8.35 -8.57
C PRO A 49 3.56 -9.36 -9.02
N VAL A 50 4.86 -9.04 -8.88
CA VAL A 50 5.95 -9.97 -9.21
C VAL A 50 5.95 -11.19 -8.28
N TYR A 51 5.73 -11.00 -6.98
CA TYR A 51 5.64 -12.11 -6.03
C TYR A 51 4.46 -13.03 -6.35
N CYS A 52 3.32 -12.48 -6.77
CA CYS A 52 2.17 -13.26 -7.20
C CYS A 52 2.44 -14.00 -8.51
N LEU A 53 3.12 -13.36 -9.46
CA LEU A 53 3.53 -13.97 -10.72
C LEU A 53 4.47 -15.16 -10.49
N ILE A 54 5.42 -15.05 -9.56
CA ILE A 54 6.30 -16.17 -9.19
C ILE A 54 5.48 -17.38 -8.76
N VAL A 55 4.44 -17.20 -7.92
CA VAL A 55 3.56 -18.29 -7.49
C VAL A 55 2.80 -18.88 -8.68
N VAL A 56 2.24 -18.05 -9.57
CA VAL A 56 1.52 -18.53 -10.77
C VAL A 56 2.42 -19.38 -11.68
N LEU A 57 3.71 -19.03 -11.79
CA LEU A 57 4.66 -19.72 -12.68
C LEU A 57 5.24 -21.00 -12.07
N THR A 58 5.15 -21.19 -10.75
CA THR A 58 5.85 -22.28 -10.04
C THR A 58 4.93 -23.25 -9.32
N ALA A 59 3.70 -22.85 -9.02
CA ALA A 59 2.68 -23.71 -8.46
C ALA A 59 1.86 -24.40 -9.57
N PRO A 60 1.21 -25.54 -9.29
CA PRO A 60 0.23 -26.13 -10.19
C PRO A 60 -0.86 -25.11 -10.56
N PHE A 61 -1.28 -25.12 -11.82
CA PHE A 61 -2.29 -24.18 -12.32
C PHE A 61 -3.59 -24.27 -11.51
N GLN A 62 -4.05 -23.12 -11.03
CA GLN A 62 -5.35 -22.97 -10.37
C GLN A 62 -6.04 -21.69 -10.87
N PRO A 63 -7.31 -21.73 -11.29
CA PRO A 63 -8.02 -20.53 -11.74
C PRO A 63 -8.04 -19.41 -10.69
N ARG A 64 -8.07 -19.76 -9.39
CA ARG A 64 -8.07 -18.79 -8.29
C ARG A 64 -6.77 -18.01 -8.17
N ILE A 65 -5.60 -18.65 -8.30
CA ILE A 65 -4.32 -17.93 -8.23
C ILE A 65 -4.14 -17.03 -9.46
N LEU A 66 -4.65 -17.43 -10.63
CA LEU A 66 -4.66 -16.58 -11.81
C LEU A 66 -5.54 -15.35 -11.61
N LEU A 67 -6.75 -15.52 -11.05
CA LEU A 67 -7.65 -14.41 -10.70
C LEU A 67 -6.99 -13.43 -9.72
N MET A 68 -6.42 -13.94 -8.62
CA MET A 68 -5.71 -13.11 -7.64
C MET A 68 -4.55 -12.35 -8.29
N ASN A 69 -3.78 -13.02 -9.16
CA ASN A 69 -2.69 -12.39 -9.90
C ASN A 69 -3.20 -11.24 -10.79
N ILE A 70 -4.30 -11.44 -11.54
CA ILE A 70 -4.89 -10.37 -12.36
C ILE A 70 -5.28 -9.16 -11.50
N LEU A 71 -5.93 -9.38 -10.35
CA LEU A 71 -6.37 -8.32 -9.45
C LEU A 71 -5.18 -7.51 -8.88
N VAL A 72 -4.11 -8.18 -8.45
CA VAL A 72 -2.92 -7.47 -7.93
C VAL A 72 -2.17 -6.73 -9.05
N TRP A 73 -2.15 -7.26 -10.28
CA TRP A 73 -1.58 -6.54 -11.43
C TRP A 73 -2.39 -5.30 -11.78
N MET A 74 -3.73 -5.36 -11.72
CA MET A 74 -4.57 -4.17 -11.86
C MET A 74 -4.23 -3.12 -10.79
N TRP A 75 -4.09 -3.53 -9.53
CA TRP A 75 -3.66 -2.65 -8.43
C TRP A 75 -2.27 -2.04 -8.69
N GLY A 76 -1.29 -2.86 -9.11
CA GLY A 76 0.09 -2.42 -9.36
C GLY A 76 0.19 -1.46 -10.55
N LEU A 77 -0.55 -1.71 -11.63
CA LEU A 77 -0.62 -0.81 -12.79
C LEU A 77 -1.22 0.55 -12.40
N ARG A 78 -2.30 0.56 -11.62
CA ARG A 78 -2.90 1.78 -11.09
C ARG A 78 -1.89 2.55 -10.23
N LEU A 79 -1.25 1.89 -9.26
CA LEU A 79 -0.31 2.54 -8.35
C LEU A 79 0.91 3.09 -9.12
N THR A 80 1.44 2.33 -10.07
CA THR A 80 2.50 2.77 -11.00
C THR A 80 2.07 4.01 -11.77
N TYR A 81 0.88 4.00 -12.39
CA TYR A 81 0.35 5.17 -13.09
C TYR A 81 0.23 6.40 -12.16
N ASN A 82 -0.31 6.20 -10.95
CA ASN A 82 -0.45 7.27 -9.95
C ASN A 82 0.90 7.83 -9.49
N PHE A 83 1.94 7.00 -9.46
CA PHE A 83 3.28 7.39 -9.06
C PHE A 83 4.07 8.06 -10.20
N VAL A 84 3.96 7.56 -11.43
CA VAL A 84 4.57 8.16 -12.65
C VAL A 84 4.10 9.60 -12.82
N ARG A 85 2.80 9.87 -12.75
CA ARG A 85 2.28 11.22 -12.94
C ARG A 85 2.72 12.20 -11.85
N LYS A 86 3.17 11.71 -10.69
CA LYS A 86 3.71 12.51 -9.58
C LYS A 86 5.25 12.56 -9.58
N ASP A 87 5.87 12.30 -10.73
CA ASP A 87 7.33 12.30 -10.94
C ASP A 87 8.10 11.27 -10.08
N GLY A 88 7.42 10.27 -9.54
CA GLY A 88 7.99 9.34 -8.55
C GLY A 88 9.13 8.45 -9.07
N TYR A 89 9.21 8.24 -10.39
CA TYR A 89 10.28 7.47 -11.05
C TYR A 89 11.42 8.34 -11.58
N THR A 90 11.35 9.66 -11.42
CA THR A 90 12.48 10.54 -11.76
C THR A 90 13.62 10.33 -10.76
N TRP A 91 14.85 10.62 -11.17
CA TRP A 91 16.03 10.46 -10.31
C TRP A 91 15.95 11.31 -9.03
N SER A 92 15.44 12.55 -9.15
CA SER A 92 15.20 13.46 -8.04
C SER A 92 13.85 13.25 -7.34
N GLY A 93 13.01 12.34 -7.83
CA GLY A 93 11.71 12.03 -7.26
C GLY A 93 11.85 11.37 -5.89
N GLU A 94 11.42 12.09 -4.86
CA GLU A 94 11.41 11.63 -3.47
C GLU A 94 10.08 12.00 -2.82
N ASP A 95 9.54 11.09 -2.01
CA ASP A 95 8.38 11.37 -1.18
C ASP A 95 8.68 12.51 -0.21
N TYR A 96 7.80 13.51 -0.16
CA TYR A 96 7.96 14.71 0.65
C TYR A 96 8.13 14.44 2.16
N ARG A 97 7.74 13.24 2.63
CA ARG A 97 7.91 12.78 4.01
C ARG A 97 9.38 12.59 4.38
N TRP A 98 10.23 12.18 3.44
CA TRP A 98 11.64 11.89 3.71
C TRP A 98 12.47 13.15 4.01
N PRO A 99 12.37 14.26 3.26
CA PRO A 99 12.99 15.52 3.65
C PRO A 99 12.55 15.99 5.04
N VAL A 100 11.26 15.87 5.38
CA VAL A 100 10.76 16.25 6.71
C VAL A 100 11.36 15.35 7.80
N LEU A 101 11.50 14.05 7.55
CA LEU A 101 12.13 13.13 8.49
C LEU A 101 13.60 13.48 8.75
N ARG A 102 14.35 13.90 7.71
CA ARG A 102 15.74 14.34 7.84
C ARG A 102 15.89 15.56 8.76
N GLU A 103 14.93 16.49 8.69
CA GLU A 103 14.91 17.66 9.60
C GLU A 103 14.61 17.28 11.06
N ILE A 104 13.85 16.20 11.27
CA ILE A 104 13.50 15.69 12.61
C ILE A 104 14.67 14.86 13.18
N VAL A 105 15.25 13.97 12.37
CA VAL A 105 16.33 13.05 12.78
C VAL A 105 17.67 13.59 12.29
N LYS A 106 18.24 14.53 13.06
CA LYS A 106 19.52 15.19 12.70
C LYS A 106 20.73 14.26 12.79
N ASN A 107 20.64 13.17 13.54
CA ASN A 107 21.73 12.20 13.66
C ASN A 107 21.76 11.27 12.45
N ARG A 108 22.79 11.40 11.61
CA ARG A 108 22.97 10.58 10.39
C ARG A 108 23.00 9.08 10.67
N PHE A 109 23.64 8.63 11.74
CA PHE A 109 23.69 7.21 12.08
C PHE A 109 22.28 6.66 12.38
N LEU A 110 21.49 7.38 13.17
CA LEU A 110 20.11 6.98 13.47
C LEU A 110 19.22 6.99 12.22
N LEU A 111 19.42 7.97 11.33
CA LEU A 111 18.70 8.05 10.06
C LEU A 111 19.03 6.87 9.15
N GLU A 112 20.30 6.47 9.04
CA GLU A 112 20.68 5.32 8.21
C GLU A 112 20.32 3.98 8.83
N LEU A 113 20.33 3.88 10.16
CA LEU A 113 19.80 2.72 10.85
C LEU A 113 18.29 2.57 10.59
N PHE A 114 17.56 3.69 10.58
CA PHE A 114 16.14 3.72 10.19
C PHE A 114 15.95 3.34 8.71
N ASN A 115 16.80 3.85 7.81
CA ASN A 115 16.79 3.45 6.40
C ASN A 115 17.01 1.94 6.22
N LEU A 116 17.97 1.35 6.94
CA LEU A 116 18.23 -0.09 6.88
C LEU A 116 17.05 -0.90 7.43
N VAL A 117 16.68 -0.66 8.69
CA VAL A 117 15.75 -1.52 9.42
C VAL A 117 14.30 -1.31 8.97
N PHE A 118 13.88 -0.05 8.82
CA PHE A 118 12.50 0.28 8.51
C PHE A 118 12.25 0.41 7.00
N ILE A 119 12.98 1.29 6.32
CA ILE A 119 12.71 1.60 4.91
C ILE A 119 13.06 0.40 4.03
N SER A 120 14.24 -0.17 4.22
CA SER A 120 14.75 -1.23 3.35
C SER A 120 14.24 -2.61 3.77
N ILE A 121 14.47 -3.03 5.01
CA ILE A 121 14.11 -4.37 5.47
C ILE A 121 12.60 -4.50 5.70
N PHE A 122 12.02 -3.73 6.63
CA PHE A 122 10.62 -3.90 7.01
C PHE A 122 9.65 -3.69 5.84
N GLN A 123 9.82 -2.66 5.00
CA GLN A 123 8.92 -2.47 3.86
C GLN A 123 9.01 -3.59 2.81
N ASN A 124 10.21 -4.12 2.53
CA ASN A 124 10.33 -5.26 1.60
C ASN A 124 9.66 -6.52 2.16
N PHE A 125 9.81 -6.78 3.46
CA PHE A 125 9.03 -7.84 4.12
C PHE A 125 7.54 -7.55 4.00
N LEU A 126 7.09 -6.32 4.28
CA LEU A 126 5.68 -5.97 4.15
C LEU A 126 5.14 -6.25 2.74
N LEU A 127 5.85 -5.83 1.68
CA LEU A 127 5.46 -6.09 0.29
C LEU A 127 5.37 -7.57 -0.04
N LEU A 128 6.26 -8.39 0.51
CA LEU A 128 6.18 -9.84 0.40
C LEU A 128 4.96 -10.41 1.15
N PHE A 129 4.75 -9.97 2.39
CA PHE A 129 3.70 -10.47 3.26
C PHE A 129 2.29 -10.07 2.79
N ILE A 130 2.09 -8.88 2.22
CA ILE A 130 0.77 -8.52 1.63
C ILE A 130 0.44 -9.38 0.40
N ALA A 131 1.45 -9.85 -0.34
CA ALA A 131 1.28 -10.77 -1.46
C ALA A 131 1.13 -12.24 -1.04
N SER A 132 1.56 -12.61 0.18
CA SER A 132 1.57 -13.99 0.67
C SER A 132 0.23 -14.75 0.66
N PRO A 133 -0.97 -14.12 0.70
CA PRO A 133 -2.24 -14.84 0.55
C PRO A 133 -2.32 -15.73 -0.71
N ILE A 134 -1.72 -15.31 -1.83
CA ILE A 134 -1.72 -16.12 -3.06
C ILE A 134 -0.91 -17.41 -2.91
N PHE A 135 0.21 -17.35 -2.19
CA PHE A 135 1.04 -18.51 -1.87
C PHE A 135 0.23 -19.48 -1.02
N TYR A 136 -0.44 -18.97 0.02
CA TYR A 136 -1.28 -19.79 0.87
C TYR A 136 -2.38 -20.50 0.08
N VAL A 137 -3.06 -19.78 -0.83
CA VAL A 137 -4.09 -20.36 -1.70
C VAL A 137 -3.53 -21.43 -2.63
N ALA A 138 -2.34 -21.22 -3.19
CA ALA A 138 -1.72 -22.16 -4.14
C ALA A 138 -1.37 -23.52 -3.52
N TYR A 139 -1.00 -23.55 -2.25
CA TYR A 139 -0.46 -24.75 -1.59
C TYR A 139 -1.40 -25.38 -0.55
N HIS A 140 -2.66 -24.97 -0.55
CA HIS A 140 -3.70 -25.61 0.26
C HIS A 140 -4.79 -26.19 -0.63
N PRO A 141 -5.42 -27.32 -0.23
CA PRO A 141 -6.50 -27.93 -1.00
C PRO A 141 -7.60 -26.92 -1.32
N SER A 142 -7.87 -26.75 -2.61
CA SER A 142 -8.85 -25.81 -3.11
C SER A 142 -9.91 -26.55 -3.91
N GLU A 143 -11.18 -26.20 -3.69
CA GLU A 143 -12.21 -26.45 -4.70
C GLU A 143 -12.02 -25.48 -5.87
N SER A 144 -12.71 -25.73 -6.99
CA SER A 144 -12.86 -24.77 -8.08
C SER A 144 -13.34 -23.40 -7.59
N LEU A 145 -13.30 -22.39 -8.47
CA LEU A 145 -13.84 -21.08 -8.15
C LEU A 145 -15.25 -21.18 -7.56
N ASN A 146 -15.48 -20.50 -6.44
CA ASN A 146 -16.71 -20.60 -5.68
C ASN A 146 -17.35 -19.21 -5.48
N ARG A 147 -18.49 -19.17 -4.78
CA ARG A 147 -19.23 -17.91 -4.54
C ARG A 147 -18.45 -16.91 -3.69
N TRP A 148 -17.56 -17.37 -2.81
CA TRP A 148 -16.73 -16.50 -2.00
C TRP A 148 -15.68 -15.78 -2.87
N ASP A 149 -15.10 -16.48 -3.84
CA ASP A 149 -14.20 -15.86 -4.82
C ASP A 149 -14.89 -14.71 -5.56
N LEU A 150 -16.15 -14.88 -5.96
CA LEU A 150 -16.95 -13.83 -6.59
C LEU A 150 -17.16 -12.62 -5.65
N VAL A 151 -17.51 -12.87 -4.37
CA VAL A 151 -17.69 -11.80 -3.38
C VAL A 151 -16.39 -11.02 -3.18
N CYS A 152 -15.27 -11.70 -2.99
CA CYS A 152 -13.96 -11.07 -2.87
C CYS A 152 -13.61 -10.24 -4.12
N THR A 153 -13.83 -10.77 -5.32
CA THR A 153 -13.60 -10.02 -6.56
C THR A 153 -14.46 -8.77 -6.66
N LEU A 154 -15.76 -8.86 -6.39
CA LEU A 154 -16.65 -7.69 -6.46
C LEU A 154 -16.28 -6.62 -5.44
N LEU A 155 -15.96 -7.01 -4.21
CA LEU A 155 -15.49 -6.09 -3.19
C LEU A 155 -14.14 -5.46 -3.56
N PHE A 156 -13.21 -6.25 -4.10
CA PHE A 156 -11.92 -5.74 -4.57
C PHE A 156 -12.12 -4.68 -5.65
N LEU A 157 -12.93 -4.96 -6.67
CA LEU A 157 -13.21 -4.01 -7.75
C LEU A 157 -13.91 -2.74 -7.23
N PHE A 158 -14.83 -2.88 -6.28
CA PHE A 158 -15.49 -1.73 -5.65
C PHE A 158 -14.48 -0.79 -4.96
N PHE A 159 -13.61 -1.32 -4.08
CA PHE A 159 -12.60 -0.50 -3.42
C PHE A 159 -11.52 0.00 -4.37
N PHE A 160 -11.17 -0.78 -5.39
CA PHE A 160 -10.25 -0.35 -6.45
C PHE A 160 -10.80 0.89 -7.18
N ILE A 161 -12.09 0.91 -7.52
CA ILE A 161 -12.73 2.07 -8.15
C ILE A 161 -12.73 3.28 -7.22
N ILE A 162 -13.05 3.10 -5.93
CA ILE A 162 -12.97 4.19 -4.94
C ILE A 162 -11.55 4.77 -4.88
N GLU A 163 -10.54 3.90 -4.86
CA GLU A 163 -9.14 4.33 -4.81
C GLU A 163 -8.73 5.09 -6.07
N VAL A 164 -9.11 4.62 -7.26
CA VAL A 164 -8.88 5.32 -8.54
C VAL A 164 -9.51 6.71 -8.52
N ILE A 165 -10.76 6.82 -8.05
CA ILE A 165 -11.46 8.12 -7.95
C ILE A 165 -10.76 9.03 -6.95
N ALA A 166 -10.38 8.52 -5.78
CA ALA A 166 -9.69 9.30 -4.74
C ALA A 166 -8.34 9.82 -5.24
N ASP A 167 -7.56 8.96 -5.88
CA ASP A 167 -6.30 9.32 -6.52
C ASP A 167 -6.48 10.41 -7.58
N GLN A 168 -7.51 10.29 -8.42
CA GLN A 168 -7.81 11.28 -9.46
C GLN A 168 -8.25 12.63 -8.87
N GLN A 169 -9.10 12.63 -7.84
CA GLN A 169 -9.51 13.86 -7.15
C GLN A 169 -8.30 14.56 -6.52
N GLN A 170 -7.39 13.80 -5.90
CA GLN A 170 -6.18 14.34 -5.30
C GLN A 170 -5.23 14.91 -6.37
N TRP A 171 -5.05 14.22 -7.49
CA TRP A 171 -4.25 14.69 -8.62
C TRP A 171 -4.77 16.04 -9.16
N LEU A 172 -6.06 16.12 -9.47
CA LEU A 172 -6.70 17.35 -9.96
C LEU A 172 -6.58 18.50 -8.97
N PHE A 173 -6.76 18.22 -7.67
CA PHE A 173 -6.57 19.22 -6.62
C PHE A 173 -5.15 19.79 -6.62
N HIS A 174 -4.13 18.93 -6.71
CA HIS A 174 -2.74 19.41 -6.71
C HIS A 174 -2.39 20.19 -7.98
N ALA A 175 -2.91 19.80 -9.14
CA ALA A 175 -2.75 20.55 -10.38
C ALA A 175 -3.40 21.95 -10.27
N ASP A 176 -4.63 22.02 -9.78
CA ASP A 176 -5.36 23.28 -9.59
C ASP A 176 -4.71 24.17 -8.53
N LYS A 177 -4.14 23.56 -7.49
CA LYS A 177 -3.39 24.27 -6.46
C LYS A 177 -2.11 24.86 -6.99
N LYS A 178 -1.37 24.14 -7.85
CA LYS A 178 -0.18 24.68 -8.54
C LYS A 178 -0.55 25.86 -9.44
N ALA A 179 -1.74 25.83 -10.04
CA ALA A 179 -2.31 26.93 -10.82
C ALA A 179 -2.97 28.04 -9.97
N ASN A 180 -2.84 28.01 -8.64
CA ASN A 180 -3.41 28.99 -7.70
C ASN A 180 -4.93 29.22 -7.87
N LYS A 181 -5.71 28.19 -8.22
CA LYS A 181 -7.16 28.36 -8.38
C LYS A 181 -7.84 28.72 -7.05
N PRO A 182 -8.84 29.63 -7.04
CA PRO A 182 -9.45 30.15 -5.82
C PRO A 182 -10.01 29.09 -4.85
N TRP A 183 -10.53 27.98 -5.37
CA TRP A 183 -11.14 26.92 -4.56
C TRP A 183 -10.11 26.11 -3.76
N THR A 184 -8.81 26.19 -4.11
CA THR A 184 -7.71 25.51 -3.43
C THR A 184 -7.08 26.34 -2.30
N LYS A 185 -7.65 27.52 -1.98
CA LYS A 185 -7.11 28.49 -1.02
C LYS A 185 -6.82 27.93 0.37
N ASP A 186 -7.60 26.95 0.84
CA ASP A 186 -7.38 26.34 2.15
C ASP A 186 -6.19 25.35 2.14
N GLY A 187 -5.70 24.97 0.96
CA GLY A 187 -4.46 24.22 0.78
C GLY A 187 -4.57 22.70 0.92
N PHE A 188 -5.76 22.17 1.23
CA PHE A 188 -6.06 20.74 1.28
C PHE A 188 -7.41 20.40 0.62
N LEU A 189 -7.55 19.16 0.16
CA LEU A 189 -8.74 18.67 -0.52
C LEU A 189 -9.82 18.29 0.49
N LYS A 190 -11.03 18.84 0.33
CA LYS A 190 -12.17 18.67 1.25
C LYS A 190 -13.52 18.42 0.54
N THR A 191 -13.46 18.08 -0.74
CA THR A 191 -14.62 17.85 -1.62
C THR A 191 -14.59 16.43 -2.19
N GLY A 192 -15.68 15.98 -2.79
CA GLY A 192 -15.75 14.62 -3.34
C GLY A 192 -15.66 13.55 -2.25
N LEU A 193 -14.84 12.53 -2.44
CA LEU A 193 -14.62 11.48 -1.45
C LEU A 193 -13.96 12.03 -0.18
N PHE A 194 -13.13 13.06 -0.33
CA PHE A 194 -12.42 13.69 0.77
C PHE A 194 -13.32 14.46 1.74
N LYS A 195 -14.61 14.64 1.41
CA LYS A 195 -15.63 15.15 2.32
C LYS A 195 -16.07 14.10 3.36
N TYR A 196 -15.97 12.81 3.04
CA TYR A 196 -16.44 11.72 3.89
C TYR A 196 -15.32 11.05 4.68
N SER A 197 -14.11 11.03 4.12
CA SER A 197 -12.90 10.55 4.77
C SER A 197 -11.75 11.45 4.38
N ARG A 198 -10.83 11.77 5.29
CA ARG A 198 -9.64 12.57 4.98
C ARG A 198 -8.63 11.80 4.15
N HIS A 199 -8.67 10.46 4.21
CA HIS A 199 -7.77 9.55 3.49
C HIS A 199 -8.56 8.37 2.86
N PRO A 200 -9.48 8.64 1.91
CA PRO A 200 -10.33 7.61 1.32
C PRO A 200 -9.53 6.60 0.48
N ASN A 201 -8.42 7.05 -0.12
CA ASN A 201 -7.46 6.18 -0.80
C ASN A 201 -6.76 5.23 0.18
N PHE A 202 -6.32 5.69 1.35
CA PHE A 202 -5.68 4.81 2.35
C PHE A 202 -6.67 3.78 2.91
N PHE A 203 -7.92 4.19 3.14
CA PHE A 203 -8.98 3.26 3.52
C PHE A 203 -9.20 2.18 2.46
N SER A 204 -9.31 2.58 1.19
CA SER A 204 -9.50 1.65 0.08
C SER A 204 -8.32 0.71 -0.08
N GLU A 205 -7.09 1.22 0.00
CA GLU A 205 -5.86 0.42 -0.02
C GLU A 205 -5.86 -0.64 1.08
N MET A 206 -6.19 -0.28 2.34
CA MET A 206 -6.33 -1.27 3.41
C MET A 206 -7.41 -2.31 3.10
N CYS A 207 -8.59 -1.90 2.63
CA CYS A 207 -9.66 -2.81 2.26
C CYS A 207 -9.23 -3.80 1.17
N LEU A 208 -8.53 -3.34 0.12
CA LEU A 208 -8.03 -4.22 -0.96
C LEU A 208 -7.17 -5.36 -0.42
N TRP A 209 -6.26 -5.08 0.51
CA TRP A 209 -5.37 -6.11 1.08
C TRP A 209 -6.05 -7.01 2.11
N TRP A 210 -7.04 -6.50 2.86
CA TRP A 210 -7.92 -7.35 3.67
C TRP A 210 -8.75 -8.30 2.80
N ILE A 211 -9.23 -7.84 1.64
CA ILE A 211 -9.94 -8.67 0.67
C ILE A 211 -8.99 -9.66 0.00
N PHE A 212 -7.76 -9.26 -0.32
CA PHE A 212 -6.74 -10.14 -0.86
C PHE A 212 -6.42 -11.29 0.12
N TYR A 213 -6.33 -10.99 1.42
CA TYR A 213 -6.25 -11.99 2.49
C TYR A 213 -7.51 -12.87 2.56
N ALA A 214 -8.70 -12.31 2.36
CA ALA A 214 -9.96 -13.05 2.44
C ALA A 214 -10.10 -14.17 1.38
N PHE A 215 -9.37 -14.11 0.26
CA PHE A 215 -9.28 -15.25 -0.68
C PHE A 215 -8.74 -16.53 -0.04
N THR A 216 -7.97 -16.42 1.05
CA THR A 216 -7.48 -17.61 1.80
C THR A 216 -8.62 -18.39 2.45
N PHE A 217 -9.80 -17.79 2.61
CA PHE A 217 -10.94 -18.50 3.21
C PHE A 217 -11.59 -19.48 2.22
N SER A 218 -11.26 -19.39 0.93
CA SER A 218 -11.71 -20.34 -0.10
C SER A 218 -10.98 -21.69 -0.07
N VAL A 219 -9.91 -21.85 0.73
CA VAL A 219 -9.03 -23.05 0.72
C VAL A 219 -8.94 -23.80 2.05
N ARG A 220 -9.70 -23.41 3.09
CA ARG A 220 -9.77 -24.17 4.34
C ARG A 220 -11.14 -24.12 5.03
N PRO A 221 -11.73 -25.27 5.41
CA PRO A 221 -12.99 -25.32 6.14
C PRO A 221 -12.90 -24.96 7.64
N PHE A 222 -11.70 -24.92 8.27
CA PHE A 222 -11.60 -24.90 9.74
C PHE A 222 -10.78 -23.76 10.39
N SER A 223 -10.18 -22.83 9.63
CA SER A 223 -9.60 -21.62 10.25
C SER A 223 -9.53 -20.43 9.29
N TYR A 224 -10.26 -19.36 9.63
CA TYR A 224 -10.19 -18.05 8.97
C TYR A 224 -8.95 -17.24 9.39
N ILE A 225 -8.15 -17.75 10.32
CA ILE A 225 -6.90 -17.13 10.75
C ILE A 225 -5.75 -18.00 10.27
N ASN A 226 -4.91 -17.43 9.41
CA ASN A 226 -3.64 -18.00 9.02
C ASN A 226 -2.56 -16.91 9.04
N TRP A 227 -1.32 -17.34 8.93
CA TRP A 227 -0.17 -16.47 9.13
C TRP A 227 -0.08 -15.31 8.10
N THR A 228 -0.69 -15.43 6.91
CA THR A 228 -0.65 -14.37 5.88
C THR A 228 -1.40 -13.10 6.30
N ILE A 229 -2.23 -13.19 7.35
CA ILE A 229 -2.87 -12.02 7.99
C ILE A 229 -1.86 -10.97 8.44
N LEU A 230 -0.61 -11.40 8.74
CA LEU A 230 0.47 -10.51 9.14
C LEU A 230 0.73 -9.42 8.10
N GLY A 231 0.55 -9.69 6.80
CA GLY A 231 0.69 -8.69 5.75
C GLY A 231 -0.31 -7.55 5.89
N THR A 232 -1.61 -7.88 5.88
CA THR A 232 -2.67 -6.86 5.93
C THR A 232 -2.72 -6.11 7.27
N VAL A 233 -2.45 -6.80 8.38
CA VAL A 233 -2.33 -6.16 9.71
C VAL A 233 -1.14 -5.20 9.74
N SER A 234 0.03 -5.61 9.24
CA SER A 234 1.22 -4.75 9.20
C SER A 234 1.00 -3.53 8.30
N LEU A 235 0.32 -3.71 7.16
CA LEU A 235 -0.04 -2.60 6.28
C LEU A 235 -1.00 -1.63 6.98
N THR A 236 -2.01 -2.14 7.70
CA THR A 236 -2.95 -1.32 8.47
C THR A 236 -2.23 -0.48 9.53
N CYS A 237 -1.29 -1.08 10.27
CA CYS A 237 -0.46 -0.37 11.24
C CYS A 237 0.42 0.71 10.59
N LEU A 238 1.09 0.37 9.47
CA LEU A 238 1.90 1.31 8.71
C LEU A 238 1.06 2.48 8.19
N MET A 239 -0.11 2.20 7.62
CA MET A 239 -1.03 3.22 7.12
C MET A 239 -1.52 4.15 8.23
N ASN A 240 -1.84 3.62 9.41
CA ASN A 240 -2.24 4.47 10.54
C ASN A 240 -1.11 5.42 10.98
N GLY A 241 0.13 4.91 11.07
CA GLY A 241 1.33 5.72 11.38
C GLY A 241 1.63 6.76 10.29
N SER A 242 1.61 6.35 9.02
CA SER A 242 1.78 7.20 7.85
C SER A 242 0.74 8.32 7.80
N THR A 243 -0.52 8.01 8.12
CA THR A 243 -1.60 8.99 8.19
C THR A 243 -1.32 10.02 9.28
N ALA A 244 -0.95 9.57 10.49
CA ALA A 244 -0.63 10.47 11.59
C ALA A 244 0.54 11.41 11.23
N PHE A 245 1.58 10.89 10.60
CA PHE A 245 2.72 11.70 10.14
C PHE A 245 2.30 12.73 9.08
N THR A 246 1.55 12.30 8.06
CA THR A 246 1.04 13.16 6.99
C THR A 246 0.12 14.27 7.51
N GLU A 247 -0.77 13.95 8.45
CA GLU A 247 -1.65 14.95 9.07
C GLU A 247 -0.85 15.93 9.93
N SER A 248 0.21 15.48 10.62
CA SER A 248 1.07 16.37 11.42
C SER A 248 1.76 17.43 10.54
N ILE A 249 2.18 17.05 9.32
CA ILE A 249 2.76 17.97 8.33
C ILE A 249 1.68 18.94 7.84
N SER A 250 0.49 18.44 7.54
CA SER A 250 -0.63 19.25 7.07
C SER A 250 -1.10 20.28 8.11
N CYS A 251 -1.17 19.90 9.39
CA CYS A 251 -1.49 20.81 10.49
C CYS A 251 -0.49 21.96 10.64
N LYS A 252 0.80 21.68 10.44
CA LYS A 252 1.84 22.73 10.49
C LYS A 252 1.74 23.69 9.31
N LYS A 253 1.27 23.20 8.16
CA LYS A 253 1.25 23.96 6.90
C LYS A 253 -0.05 24.73 6.67
N TYR A 254 -1.20 24.21 7.11
CA TYR A 254 -2.51 24.80 6.82
C TYR A 254 -3.29 25.07 8.12
N PRO A 255 -3.52 26.35 8.50
CA PRO A 255 -4.17 26.71 9.77
C PRO A 255 -5.55 26.06 9.97
N LYS A 256 -6.34 25.94 8.90
CA LYS A 256 -7.70 25.36 8.95
C LYS A 256 -7.75 23.84 8.97
N TYR A 257 -6.62 23.15 8.83
CA TYR A 257 -6.61 21.68 8.75
C TYR A 257 -7.12 21.03 10.04
N LYS A 258 -6.85 21.65 11.20
CA LYS A 258 -7.33 21.15 12.49
C LYS A 258 -8.85 21.18 12.63
N GLN A 259 -9.51 22.21 12.09
CA GLN A 259 -10.98 22.28 12.00
C GLN A 259 -11.51 21.19 11.07
N PHE A 260 -10.83 20.94 9.94
CA PHE A 260 -11.18 19.86 9.01
C PHE A 260 -11.05 18.46 9.65
N GLN A 261 -10.04 18.24 10.50
CA GLN A 261 -9.88 16.99 11.26
C GLN A 261 -11.01 16.72 12.25
N GLN A 262 -11.63 17.76 12.80
CA GLN A 262 -12.78 17.63 13.69
C GLN A 262 -14.07 17.31 12.92
N ALA A 263 -14.17 17.83 11.69
CA ALA A 263 -15.39 17.74 10.90
C ALA A 263 -15.52 16.47 10.04
N THR A 264 -14.40 15.88 9.62
CA THR A 264 -14.38 14.79 8.63
C THR A 264 -13.71 13.56 9.22
N SER A 265 -14.21 12.35 8.98
CA SER A 265 -13.59 11.12 9.49
C SER A 265 -12.17 10.91 8.96
N LYS A 266 -11.28 10.29 9.75
CA LYS A 266 -9.87 10.04 9.35
C LYS A 266 -9.75 9.05 8.20
N LEU A 267 -10.30 7.85 8.38
CA LEU A 267 -10.11 6.70 7.47
C LEU A 267 -11.45 6.14 7.00
N ILE A 268 -12.26 5.61 7.91
CA ILE A 268 -13.56 5.01 7.57
C ILE A 268 -14.51 6.13 7.12
N PRO A 269 -15.02 6.12 5.88
CA PRO A 269 -15.92 7.15 5.38
C PRO A 269 -17.15 7.33 6.27
N TRP A 270 -17.46 8.57 6.63
CA TRP A 270 -18.62 8.91 7.45
C TRP A 270 -19.19 10.28 7.06
N TRP A 271 -20.43 10.56 7.47
CA TRP A 271 -21.05 11.85 7.23
C TRP A 271 -20.29 12.96 8.00
N PRO A 272 -19.89 14.06 7.33
CA PRO A 272 -19.15 15.12 7.99
C PRO A 272 -20.05 15.93 8.92
N THR A 273 -19.47 16.47 9.98
CA THR A 273 -20.11 17.49 10.81
C THR A 273 -19.78 18.89 10.28
N LYS A 274 -20.52 19.92 10.72
CA LYS A 274 -20.22 21.30 10.33
C LYS A 274 -18.86 21.71 10.87
N MET A 275 -18.00 22.30 10.01
CA MET A 275 -16.81 22.98 10.50
C MET A 275 -17.27 24.18 11.33
N ALA A 276 -16.75 24.32 12.55
CA ALA A 276 -16.91 25.55 13.31
C ALA A 276 -16.17 26.68 12.56
N ASP A 277 -16.85 27.79 12.36
CA ASP A 277 -16.30 29.00 11.71
C ASP A 277 -15.13 29.59 12.51
#